data_AF-A0A382GT84-F1
#
_entry.id   AF-A0A382GT84-F1
#
_cell.length_a   1.000
_cell.length_b   1.000
_cell.length_c   1.000
_cell.angle_alpha   90.00
_cell.angle_beta   90.00
_cell.angle_gamma   90.00
#
_symmetry.space_group_name_H-M   'P 1'
#
loop_
_entity.id
_entity.type
_entity.pdbx_description
1 polymer ?
#
loop_
_entity_poly.entity_id
_entity_poly.type
_entity_poly.pdbx_seq_one_letter_code
_entity_poly.pdbx_strand_id
1 'polypeptide(L)'
;MRNFLCGLVIIVPSLLLGGLSGTYVIGDQGGTDYSTFTQAASALQSQGVSGPVIFNVLSGTYTEYVSLNEITGASATNTITFQAGNGNANSVIWENTSNNYSYNYVLELNGTDHVTLKHITFKNLEYSYGRKLVLTGITDSISVDSCSFL
;
A
#
# COMPACT_ATOMS: atom_id res chain seq x y z
N MET A 1 58.49 0.07 5.35
CA MET A 1 57.82 0.75 4.21
C MET A 1 56.38 0.26 4.21
N ARG A 2 55.44 1.09 4.67
CA ARG A 2 54.05 0.70 4.97
C ARG A 2 53.16 1.28 3.87
N ASN A 3 52.73 0.44 2.93
CA ASN A 3 51.83 0.83 1.85
C ASN A 3 50.46 1.13 2.43
N PHE A 4 50.06 2.40 2.41
CA PHE A 4 48.69 2.81 2.68
C PHE A 4 47.86 2.59 1.41
N LEU A 5 46.96 1.60 1.43
CA LEU A 5 45.86 1.57 0.48
C LEU A 5 44.93 2.75 0.81
N CYS A 6 44.79 3.65 -0.15
CA CYS A 6 43.82 4.73 -0.14
C CYS A 6 42.42 4.10 -0.32
N GLY A 7 41.64 4.05 0.76
CA GLY A 7 40.28 3.53 0.72
C GLY A 7 39.41 4.38 -0.19
N LEU A 8 38.94 3.79 -1.29
CA LEU A 8 37.88 4.35 -2.11
C LEU A 8 36.59 4.34 -1.28
N VAL A 9 36.29 5.46 -0.63
CA VAL A 9 34.96 5.69 -0.07
C VAL A 9 34.03 5.97 -1.24
N ILE A 10 33.28 4.96 -1.68
CA ILE A 10 32.13 5.16 -2.55
C ILE A 10 31.07 5.82 -1.67
N ILE A 11 30.99 7.15 -1.73
CA ILE A 11 29.82 7.86 -1.25
C ILE A 11 28.72 7.50 -2.24
N VAL A 12 27.86 6.54 -1.90
CA VAL A 12 26.61 6.36 -2.65
C VAL A 12 25.86 7.66 -2.41
N PRO A 13 25.61 8.51 -3.43
CA PRO A 13 24.74 9.64 -3.22
C PRO A 13 23.43 9.04 -2.72
N SER A 14 22.96 9.47 -1.55
CA SER A 14 21.56 9.33 -1.24
C SER A 14 20.82 10.01 -2.38
N LEU A 15 20.39 9.22 -3.37
CA LEU A 15 19.44 9.65 -4.37
C LEU A 15 18.30 10.27 -3.56
N LEU A 16 18.03 11.54 -3.82
CA LEU A 16 16.78 12.16 -3.40
C LEU A 16 15.70 11.32 -4.10
N LEU A 17 15.22 10.25 -3.45
CA LEU A 17 14.09 9.50 -3.93
C LEU A 17 12.93 10.48 -3.84
N GLY A 18 12.60 11.10 -4.98
CA GLY A 18 11.39 11.90 -5.07
C GLY A 18 10.25 10.97 -4.68
N GLY A 19 9.51 11.32 -3.62
CA GLY A 19 8.40 10.50 -3.15
C GLY A 19 7.38 10.28 -4.27
N LEU A 20 6.57 9.23 -4.15
CA LEU A 20 5.59 8.87 -5.16
C LEU A 20 4.63 10.05 -5.45
N SER A 21 4.23 10.18 -6.71
CA SER A 21 3.30 11.21 -7.16
C SER A 21 2.67 10.81 -8.49
N GLY A 22 1.37 11.00 -8.62
CA GLY A 22 0.61 10.65 -9.82
C GLY A 22 -0.12 9.32 -9.71
N THR A 23 -0.41 8.72 -10.86
CA THR A 23 -1.21 7.50 -10.97
C THR A 23 -0.34 6.30 -11.30
N TYR A 24 -0.55 5.21 -10.60
CA TYR A 24 0.11 3.92 -10.78
C TYR A 24 -0.95 2.82 -10.99
N VAL A 25 -0.56 1.72 -11.64
CA VAL A 25 -1.41 0.56 -11.90
C VAL A 25 -0.94 -0.63 -11.08
N ILE A 26 -1.87 -1.27 -10.36
CA ILE A 26 -1.63 -2.53 -9.65
C ILE A 26 -2.31 -3.67 -10.42
N GLY A 27 -1.56 -4.72 -10.76
CA GLY A 27 -2.11 -5.93 -11.40
C GLY A 27 -1.04 -6.91 -11.88
N ASP A 28 -1.43 -8.18 -11.98
CA ASP A 28 -0.53 -9.28 -12.37
C ASP A 28 -0.27 -9.36 -13.89
N GLN A 29 -0.92 -8.50 -14.68
CA GLN A 29 -0.75 -8.39 -16.11
C GLN A 29 0.52 -7.59 -16.46
N GLY A 30 1.12 -7.87 -17.63
CA GLY A 30 2.31 -7.14 -18.07
C GLY A 30 2.07 -5.65 -18.30
N GLY A 31 3.02 -4.81 -17.90
CA GLY A 31 2.98 -3.36 -18.08
C GLY A 31 2.36 -2.57 -16.92
N THR A 32 2.10 -3.21 -15.79
CA THR A 32 1.70 -2.56 -14.53
C THR A 32 2.91 -2.01 -13.77
N ASP A 33 2.69 -1.01 -12.92
CA ASP A 33 3.75 -0.42 -12.07
C ASP A 33 4.07 -1.33 -10.88
N TYR A 34 3.04 -2.01 -10.35
CA TYR A 34 3.15 -2.97 -9.26
C TYR A 34 2.30 -4.21 -9.57
N SER A 35 2.82 -5.40 -9.26
CA SER A 35 2.06 -6.63 -9.43
C SER A 35 1.09 -6.91 -8.28
N THR A 36 1.30 -6.30 -7.11
CA THR A 36 0.56 -6.60 -5.86
C THR A 36 0.38 -5.35 -4.99
N PHE A 37 -0.57 -5.39 -4.05
CA PHE A 37 -0.72 -4.35 -3.03
C PHE A 37 0.50 -4.27 -2.13
N THR A 38 1.13 -5.41 -1.80
CA THR A 38 2.36 -5.47 -0.99
C THR A 38 3.50 -4.67 -1.63
N GLN A 39 3.67 -4.77 -2.95
CA GLN A 39 4.71 -4.01 -3.66
C GLN A 39 4.42 -2.51 -3.67
N ALA A 40 3.16 -2.10 -3.91
CA ALA A 40 2.75 -0.70 -3.84
C ALA A 40 2.94 -0.13 -2.42
N ALA A 41 2.54 -0.87 -1.39
CA ALA A 41 2.75 -0.50 0.01
C ALA A 41 4.24 -0.38 0.36
N SER A 42 5.08 -1.30 -0.12
CA SER A 42 6.53 -1.22 0.09
C SER A 42 7.14 0.03 -0.56
N ALA A 43 6.63 0.44 -1.73
CA ALA A 43 7.06 1.67 -2.38
C ALA A 43 6.63 2.91 -1.59
N LEU A 44 5.37 2.98 -1.13
CA LEU A 44 4.91 4.05 -0.25
C LEU A 44 5.76 4.17 1.03
N GLN A 45 6.06 3.05 1.67
CA GLN A 45 6.83 3.02 2.92
C GLN A 45 8.29 3.42 2.72
N SER A 46 8.89 3.06 1.58
CA SER A 46 10.31 3.35 1.30
C SER A 46 10.56 4.73 0.72
N GLN A 47 9.60 5.29 -0.03
CA GLN A 47 9.77 6.54 -0.77
C GLN A 47 8.91 7.68 -0.23
N GLY A 48 7.86 7.38 0.54
CA GLY A 48 6.84 8.36 0.89
C GLY A 48 6.08 8.86 -0.33
N VAL A 49 5.42 10.01 -0.18
CA VAL A 49 4.72 10.71 -1.25
C VAL A 49 5.21 12.15 -1.38
N SER A 50 5.35 12.64 -2.61
CA SER A 50 5.69 14.04 -2.90
C SER A 50 4.53 14.80 -3.58
N GLY A 51 3.44 14.10 -3.87
CA GLY A 51 2.20 14.63 -4.42
C GLY A 51 1.05 13.64 -4.17
N PRO A 52 -0.17 13.93 -4.66
CA PRO A 52 -1.27 12.97 -4.62
C PRO A 52 -0.91 11.67 -5.36
N VAL A 53 -1.23 10.52 -4.76
CA VAL A 53 -0.97 9.20 -5.33
C VAL A 53 -2.29 8.45 -5.53
N ILE A 54 -2.49 7.89 -6.71
CA ILE A 54 -3.64 7.04 -7.04
C ILE A 54 -3.13 5.69 -7.55
N PHE A 55 -3.55 4.60 -6.92
CA PHE A 55 -3.36 3.24 -7.40
C PHE A 55 -4.66 2.76 -8.05
N ASN A 56 -4.63 2.63 -9.38
CA ASN A 56 -5.68 1.98 -10.16
C ASN A 56 -5.43 0.47 -10.18
N VAL A 57 -6.25 -0.26 -9.45
CA VAL A 57 -6.14 -1.71 -9.33
C VAL A 57 -6.94 -2.37 -10.46
N LEU A 58 -6.27 -3.20 -11.25
CA LEU A 58 -6.91 -4.00 -12.29
C LEU A 58 -7.79 -5.08 -11.66
N SER A 59 -8.81 -5.53 -12.40
CA SER A 59 -9.71 -6.55 -11.88
C SER A 59 -8.97 -7.86 -11.61
N GLY A 60 -9.24 -8.46 -10.45
CA GLY A 60 -8.51 -9.64 -9.99
C GLY A 60 -8.83 -9.98 -8.54
N THR A 61 -8.33 -11.12 -8.10
CA THR A 61 -8.30 -11.51 -6.68
C THR A 61 -6.86 -11.44 -6.20
N TYR A 62 -6.63 -10.67 -5.13
CA TYR A 62 -5.34 -10.42 -4.53
C TYR A 62 -5.34 -11.05 -3.13
N THR A 63 -4.74 -12.23 -3.01
CA THR A 63 -4.66 -12.98 -1.75
C THR A 63 -3.41 -12.56 -0.98
N GLU A 64 -3.52 -11.47 -0.21
CA GLU A 64 -2.41 -10.88 0.54
C GLU A 64 -2.91 -10.05 1.72
N TYR A 65 -2.09 -9.91 2.75
CA TYR A 65 -2.31 -9.00 3.86
C TYR A 65 -1.25 -7.89 3.85
N VAL A 66 -1.67 -6.64 4.08
CA VAL A 66 -0.77 -5.48 4.09
C VAL A 66 -0.96 -4.70 5.37
N SER A 67 0.15 -4.30 5.99
CA SER A 67 0.17 -3.27 7.02
C SER A 67 0.87 -2.05 6.44
N LEU A 68 0.17 -0.91 6.46
CA LEU A 68 0.70 0.39 6.10
C LEU A 68 0.91 1.15 7.40
N ASN A 69 2.11 1.71 7.59
CA ASN A 69 2.40 2.59 8.72
C ASN A 69 2.22 4.05 8.26
N GLU A 70 2.59 5.00 9.11
CA GLU A 70 2.67 6.41 8.73
C GLU A 70 3.49 6.60 7.44
N ILE A 71 2.92 7.29 6.46
CA ILE A 71 3.57 7.54 5.17
C ILE A 71 4.13 8.96 5.15
N THR A 72 5.45 9.05 4.98
CA THR A 72 6.15 10.34 4.91
C THR A 72 5.60 11.17 3.75
N GLY A 73 5.22 12.42 4.05
CA GLY A 73 4.72 13.38 3.07
C GLY A 73 3.22 13.29 2.78
N ALA A 74 2.50 12.31 3.36
CA ALA A 74 1.04 12.24 3.28
C ALA A 74 0.41 13.45 3.97
N SER A 75 -0.61 14.02 3.35
CA SER A 75 -1.31 15.21 3.86
C SER A 75 -2.68 15.35 3.21
N ALA A 76 -3.46 16.33 3.64
CA ALA A 76 -4.72 16.71 2.99
C ALA A 76 -4.54 17.09 1.49
N THR A 77 -3.33 17.45 1.07
CA THR A 77 -3.00 17.68 -0.35
C THR A 77 -2.41 16.43 -1.01
N ASN A 78 -1.49 15.75 -0.33
CA ASN A 78 -0.81 14.55 -0.84
C ASN A 78 -1.51 13.30 -0.32
N THR A 79 -2.72 13.06 -0.83
CA THR A 79 -3.53 11.91 -0.44
C THR A 79 -3.07 10.63 -1.14
N ILE A 80 -3.34 9.48 -0.53
CA ILE A 80 -3.10 8.17 -1.13
C ILE A 80 -4.45 7.51 -1.41
N THR A 81 -4.72 7.12 -2.65
CA THR A 81 -5.98 6.45 -3.02
C THR A 81 -5.70 5.07 -3.61
N PHE A 82 -6.35 4.03 -3.09
CA PHE A 82 -6.45 2.73 -3.75
C PHE A 82 -7.86 2.57 -4.30
N GLN A 83 -7.99 2.31 -5.60
CA GLN A 83 -9.29 2.16 -6.24
C GLN A 83 -9.32 1.08 -7.31
N ALA A 84 -10.47 0.41 -7.50
CA ALA A 84 -10.66 -0.39 -8.71
C ALA A 84 -10.64 0.51 -9.95
N GLY A 85 -9.78 0.21 -10.92
CA GLY A 85 -9.57 1.03 -12.10
C GLY A 85 -10.80 1.17 -13.01
N ASN A 86 -11.77 0.26 -12.90
CA ASN A 86 -13.04 0.29 -13.63
C ASN A 86 -14.23 0.83 -12.80
N GLY A 87 -13.99 1.26 -11.55
CA GLY A 87 -15.04 1.75 -10.65
C GLY A 87 -16.04 0.69 -10.13
N ASN A 88 -15.82 -0.59 -10.41
CA ASN A 88 -16.70 -1.67 -9.97
C ASN A 88 -16.09 -2.41 -8.76
N ALA A 89 -16.75 -2.28 -7.61
CA ALA A 89 -16.30 -2.86 -6.34
C ALA A 89 -16.15 -4.38 -6.35
N ASN A 90 -16.94 -5.08 -7.17
CA ASN A 90 -16.88 -6.55 -7.27
C ASN A 90 -15.73 -7.04 -8.15
N SER A 91 -15.03 -6.14 -8.84
CA SER A 91 -14.00 -6.51 -9.79
C SER A 91 -12.62 -6.65 -9.16
N VAL A 92 -12.39 -6.03 -8.01
CA VAL A 92 -11.16 -6.14 -7.23
C VAL A 92 -11.50 -6.74 -5.88
N ILE A 93 -11.07 -7.98 -5.68
CA ILE A 93 -11.22 -8.71 -4.42
C ILE A 93 -9.85 -8.72 -3.76
N TRP A 94 -9.72 -7.99 -2.66
CA TRP A 94 -8.54 -8.06 -1.80
C TRP A 94 -8.87 -8.98 -0.63
N GLU A 95 -8.19 -10.11 -0.54
CA GLU A 95 -8.50 -11.14 0.44
C GLU A 95 -7.30 -11.62 1.25
N ASN A 96 -7.61 -12.15 2.43
CA ASN A 96 -6.66 -12.85 3.28
C ASN A 96 -7.24 -14.21 3.70
N THR A 97 -6.38 -15.24 3.73
CA THR A 97 -6.71 -16.61 4.16
C THR A 97 -5.96 -17.03 5.43
N SER A 98 -5.27 -16.09 6.08
CA SER A 98 -4.47 -16.35 7.27
C SER A 98 -5.34 -16.54 8.50
N ASN A 99 -5.21 -17.70 9.15
CA ASN A 99 -5.86 -18.01 10.43
C ASN A 99 -4.99 -17.63 11.64
N ASN A 100 -4.04 -16.72 11.46
CA ASN A 100 -3.06 -16.32 12.48
C ASN A 100 -3.46 -14.99 13.13
N TYR A 101 -3.46 -14.94 14.46
CA TYR A 101 -3.80 -13.73 15.24
C TYR A 101 -3.00 -12.48 14.82
N SER A 102 -1.73 -12.61 14.45
CA SER A 102 -0.85 -11.49 14.08
C SER A 102 -1.05 -10.99 12.66
N TYR A 103 -1.67 -11.77 11.79
CA TYR A 103 -1.84 -11.45 10.35
C TYR A 103 -3.28 -11.72 9.92
N ASN A 104 -4.23 -11.38 10.79
CA ASN A 104 -5.66 -11.69 10.64
C ASN A 104 -6.45 -10.61 9.90
N TYR A 105 -5.78 -9.69 9.20
CA TYR A 105 -6.35 -8.54 8.51
C TYR A 105 -6.05 -8.59 7.01
N VAL A 106 -6.89 -7.99 6.17
CA VAL A 106 -6.56 -7.78 4.76
C VAL A 106 -5.68 -6.53 4.63
N LEU A 107 -6.15 -5.43 5.22
CA LEU A 107 -5.41 -4.17 5.31
C LEU A 107 -5.43 -3.67 6.75
N GLU A 108 -4.24 -3.40 7.28
CA GLU A 108 -4.05 -2.62 8.50
C GLU A 108 -3.47 -1.25 8.12
N LEU A 109 -4.09 -0.19 8.63
CA LEU A 109 -3.55 1.17 8.62
C LEU A 109 -3.14 1.50 10.06
N ASN A 110 -1.84 1.52 10.32
CA ASN A 110 -1.25 1.70 11.64
C ASN A 110 -0.55 3.05 11.73
N GLY A 111 -1.27 4.05 12.24
CA GLY A 111 -0.78 5.43 12.21
C GLY A 111 -0.74 6.05 10.82
N THR A 112 -1.37 5.43 9.82
CA THR A 112 -1.46 5.98 8.46
C THR A 112 -2.57 7.01 8.38
N ASP A 113 -2.28 8.12 7.71
CA ASP A 113 -3.22 9.22 7.48
C ASP A 113 -3.51 9.43 5.99
N HIS A 114 -4.62 10.11 5.70
CA HIS A 114 -4.97 10.59 4.35
C HIS A 114 -5.06 9.49 3.27
N VAL A 115 -5.51 8.30 3.66
CA VAL A 115 -5.77 7.19 2.75
C VAL A 115 -7.24 7.09 2.38
N THR A 116 -7.51 6.91 1.09
CA THR A 116 -8.84 6.62 0.56
C THR A 116 -8.87 5.25 -0.09
N LEU A 117 -9.87 4.44 0.27
CA LEU A 117 -10.16 3.13 -0.32
C LEU A 117 -11.46 3.26 -1.11
N LYS A 118 -11.45 2.95 -2.41
CA LYS A 118 -12.62 3.11 -3.28
C LYS A 118 -12.94 1.88 -4.10
N HIS A 119 -14.19 1.44 -4.11
CA HIS A 119 -14.64 0.35 -4.99
C HIS A 119 -13.73 -0.90 -4.89
N ILE A 120 -13.42 -1.34 -3.67
CA ILE A 120 -12.68 -2.58 -3.41
C ILE A 120 -13.54 -3.49 -2.55
N THR A 121 -13.56 -4.79 -2.86
CA THR A 121 -14.13 -5.82 -2.00
C THR A 121 -13.05 -6.36 -1.09
N PHE A 122 -13.18 -6.14 0.22
CA PHE A 122 -12.34 -6.77 1.23
C PHE A 122 -12.99 -8.07 1.71
N LYS A 123 -12.22 -9.15 1.73
CA LYS A 123 -12.71 -10.47 2.11
C LYS A 123 -11.72 -11.18 3.03
N ASN A 124 -12.19 -11.84 4.06
CA ASN A 124 -11.36 -12.74 4.85
C ASN A 124 -12.05 -14.10 4.94
N LEU A 125 -11.33 -15.17 4.60
CA LEU A 125 -11.91 -16.51 4.53
C LEU A 125 -12.05 -17.18 5.92
N GLU A 126 -11.44 -16.59 6.95
CA GLU A 126 -11.38 -17.15 8.29
C GLU A 126 -12.47 -16.60 9.21
N TYR A 127 -13.17 -17.48 9.93
CA TYR A 127 -14.29 -17.10 10.80
C TYR A 127 -13.84 -16.45 12.12
N SER A 128 -12.76 -16.95 12.72
CA SER A 128 -12.30 -16.51 14.05
C SER A 128 -11.27 -15.38 14.00
N TYR A 129 -10.55 -15.26 12.88
CA TYR A 129 -9.47 -14.30 12.66
C TYR A 129 -9.69 -13.57 11.32
N GLY A 130 -10.93 -13.12 11.14
CA GLY A 130 -11.49 -12.62 9.89
C GLY A 130 -11.46 -11.10 9.71
N ARG A 131 -10.45 -10.38 10.21
CA ARG A 131 -10.43 -8.92 10.07
C ARG A 131 -10.19 -8.54 8.61
N LYS A 132 -10.79 -7.45 8.19
CA LYS A 132 -10.74 -6.96 6.81
C LYS A 132 -9.92 -5.69 6.75
N LEU A 133 -10.50 -4.59 7.23
CA LEU A 133 -9.80 -3.34 7.45
C LEU A 133 -9.61 -3.11 8.95
N VAL A 134 -8.38 -2.83 9.36
CA VAL A 134 -8.02 -2.51 10.75
C VAL A 134 -7.37 -1.15 10.78
N LEU A 135 -7.82 -0.29 11.70
CA LEU A 135 -7.19 1.00 11.99
C LEU A 135 -6.57 0.91 13.39
N THR A 136 -5.27 1.13 13.49
CA THR A 136 -4.51 1.12 14.75
C THR A 136 -3.63 2.37 14.87
N GLY A 137 -3.13 2.66 16.07
CA GLY A 137 -2.38 3.88 16.33
C GLY A 137 -3.25 5.14 16.23
N ILE A 138 -2.63 6.25 15.81
CA ILE A 138 -3.32 7.52 15.57
C ILE A 138 -3.51 7.64 14.06
N THR A 139 -4.72 7.42 13.59
CA THR A 139 -5.07 7.57 12.17
C THR A 139 -6.02 8.75 11.99
N ASP A 140 -5.80 9.53 10.94
CA ASP A 140 -6.59 10.69 10.57
C ASP A 140 -6.98 10.68 9.09
N SER A 141 -8.15 11.24 8.79
CA SER A 141 -8.60 11.46 7.41
C SER A 141 -8.64 10.20 6.53
N ILE A 142 -9.05 9.07 7.10
CA ILE A 142 -9.30 7.82 6.37
C ILE A 142 -10.70 7.85 5.74
N SER A 143 -10.77 7.55 4.44
CA SER A 143 -12.04 7.46 3.70
C SER A 143 -12.24 6.07 3.11
N VAL A 144 -13.43 5.50 3.30
CA VAL A 144 -13.86 4.23 2.70
C VAL A 144 -15.11 4.52 1.89
N ASP A 145 -14.99 4.49 0.57
CA ASP A 145 -16.05 4.86 -0.37
C ASP A 145 -16.43 3.67 -1.26
N SER A 146 -17.70 3.29 -1.22
CA SER A 146 -18.25 2.27 -2.13
C SER A 146 -17.50 0.92 -2.09
N CYS A 147 -16.88 0.60 -0.95
CA CYS A 147 -16.24 -0.69 -0.69
C CYS A 147 -17.26 -1.73 -0.19
N SER A 148 -16.95 -3.01 -0.42
CA SER A 148 -17.71 -4.14 0.12
C SER A 148 -16.86 -4.92 1.13
N PHE A 149 -17.47 -5.43 2.19
CA PHE A 149 -16.80 -6.20 3.24
C PHE A 149 -17.48 -7.56 3.40
N LEU A 150 -16.91 -8.61 2.80
CA LEU A 150 -17.48 -9.97 2.73
C LEU A 150 -16.87 -10.90 3.76
#